data_AF-A0A530CCF7-F1
#
_entry.id   AF-A0A530CCF7-F1
#
_cell.length_a   1.000
_cell.length_b   1.000
_cell.length_c   1.000
_cell.angle_alpha   90.00
_cell.angle_beta   90.00
_cell.angle_gamma   90.00
#
_symmetry.space_group_name_H-M   'P 1'
#
loop_
_entity.id
_entity.type
_entity.pdbx_description
1 polymer ?
#
loop_
_entity_poly.entity_id
_entity_poly.type
_entity_poly.pdbx_seq_one_letter_code
_entity_poly.pdbx_strand_id
1 'polypeptide(L)'
;MKEAAREWAFARAGREDPTKPTTIDVETAAQFAELGVCIDPDDIVDDDEAKIEVWSVNWQSVLAFLRCETQWRAVPMAVGEGSRLIWLGIDYASARPVFQRRNRLAESRLFADIQVMERAALEAMGELAE
;
A
#
# COMPACT_ATOMS: atom_id res chain seq x y z
N MET A 1 -8.81 6.46 0.23
CA MET A 1 -7.39 6.92 0.15
C MET A 1 -6.51 6.30 1.22
N LYS A 2 -6.88 6.29 2.51
CA LYS A 2 -6.10 5.56 3.53
C LYS A 2 -5.97 4.07 3.21
N GLU A 3 -7.07 3.42 2.84
CA GLU A 3 -7.07 2.02 2.41
C GLU A 3 -6.11 1.77 1.23
N ALA A 4 -6.18 2.60 0.18
CA ALA A 4 -5.23 2.55 -0.94
C ALA A 4 -3.75 2.66 -0.49
N ALA A 5 -3.46 3.45 0.55
CA ALA A 5 -2.11 3.55 1.10
C ALA A 5 -1.69 2.31 1.91
N ARG A 6 -2.63 1.69 2.64
CA ARG A 6 -2.37 0.44 3.39
C ARG A 6 -2.10 -0.72 2.44
N GLU A 7 -2.91 -0.87 1.41
CA GLU A 7 -2.73 -1.91 0.39
C GLU A 7 -1.41 -1.75 -0.36
N TRP A 8 -1.08 -0.52 -0.76
CA TRP A 8 0.24 -0.21 -1.31
C TRP A 8 1.38 -0.63 -0.36
N ALA A 9 1.22 -0.39 0.95
CA ALA A 9 2.21 -0.72 1.96
C ALA A 9 2.40 -2.23 2.16
N PHE A 10 1.30 -3.00 2.18
CA PHE A 10 1.32 -4.46 2.28
C PHE A 10 1.98 -5.09 1.05
N ALA A 11 1.57 -4.69 -0.15
CA ALA A 11 2.19 -5.13 -1.40
C ALA A 11 3.70 -4.83 -1.43
N ARG A 12 4.11 -3.64 -0.97
CA ARG A 12 5.53 -3.25 -0.90
C ARG A 12 6.34 -4.10 0.08
N ALA A 13 5.72 -4.52 1.18
CA ALA A 13 6.34 -5.37 2.18
C ALA A 13 6.33 -6.87 1.78
N GLY A 14 5.70 -7.22 0.65
CA GLY A 14 5.49 -8.62 0.26
C GLY A 14 4.61 -9.38 1.26
N ARG A 15 3.68 -8.67 1.90
CA ARG A 15 2.75 -9.21 2.91
C ARG A 15 1.33 -8.98 2.43
N GLU A 16 0.42 -9.87 2.82
CA GLU A 16 -1.02 -9.65 2.69
C GLU A 16 -1.55 -8.86 3.91
N ASP A 17 -2.65 -8.13 3.73
CA ASP A 17 -3.32 -7.42 4.83
C ASP A 17 -3.99 -8.45 5.77
N PRO A 18 -3.55 -8.59 7.02
CA PRO A 18 -4.09 -9.58 7.95
C PRO A 18 -5.53 -9.28 8.40
N THR A 19 -6.06 -8.09 8.07
CA THR A 19 -7.44 -7.72 8.36
C THR A 19 -8.42 -8.15 7.28
N LYS A 20 -7.93 -8.62 6.13
CA LYS A 20 -8.73 -9.12 5.01
C LYS A 20 -8.59 -10.64 4.91
N PRO A 21 -9.65 -11.35 4.51
CA PRO A 21 -9.52 -12.76 4.15
C PRO A 21 -8.51 -12.91 3.00
N THR A 22 -7.59 -13.86 3.12
CA THR A 22 -6.74 -14.26 1.99
C THR A 22 -7.64 -14.80 0.89
N THR A 23 -7.60 -14.16 -0.28
CA THR A 23 -8.31 -14.59 -1.47
C THR A 23 -7.53 -15.69 -2.18
N ILE A 24 -8.24 -16.67 -2.73
CA ILE A 24 -7.61 -17.80 -3.42
C ILE A 24 -7.75 -17.58 -4.91
N ASP A 25 -6.64 -17.43 -5.62
CA ASP A 25 -6.68 -17.31 -7.08
C ASP A 25 -6.96 -18.68 -7.74
N VAL A 26 -7.28 -18.64 -9.04
CA VAL A 26 -7.64 -19.83 -9.82
C VAL A 26 -6.51 -20.85 -9.91
N GLU A 27 -5.25 -20.40 -9.99
CA GLU A 27 -4.07 -21.27 -10.04
C GLU A 27 -3.89 -21.98 -8.70
N THR A 28 -3.98 -21.24 -7.60
CA THR A 28 -3.89 -21.77 -6.23
C THR A 28 -5.02 -22.76 -5.95
N ALA A 29 -6.25 -22.46 -6.37
CA ALA A 29 -7.38 -23.39 -6.24
C ALA A 29 -7.15 -24.71 -7.00
N ALA A 30 -6.52 -24.66 -8.18
CA ALA A 30 -6.17 -25.86 -8.94
C ALA A 30 -5.14 -26.74 -8.22
N GLN A 31 -4.13 -26.12 -7.57
CA GLN A 31 -3.15 -26.85 -6.77
C GLN A 31 -3.79 -27.54 -5.55
N PHE A 32 -4.74 -26.89 -4.88
CA PHE A 32 -5.50 -27.53 -3.80
C PHE A 32 -6.33 -28.72 -4.29
N ALA A 33 -6.91 -28.62 -5.49
CA ALA A 33 -7.64 -29.73 -6.11
C ALA A 33 -6.73 -30.93 -6.41
N GLU A 34 -5.47 -30.72 -6.81
CA GLU A 34 -4.48 -31.80 -6.98
C GLU A 34 -4.21 -32.54 -5.65
N LEU A 35 -4.28 -31.83 -4.53
CA LEU A 35 -4.16 -32.39 -3.17
C LEU A 35 -5.47 -33.02 -2.67
N GLY A 36 -6.54 -33.03 -3.47
CA GLY A 36 -7.86 -33.56 -3.12
C GLY A 36 -8.69 -32.65 -2.21
N VAL A 37 -8.33 -31.37 -2.10
CA VAL A 37 -9.09 -30.37 -1.34
C VAL A 37 -9.99 -29.59 -2.30
N CYS A 38 -11.30 -29.60 -2.04
CA CYS A 38 -12.26 -28.79 -2.79
C CYS A 38 -12.45 -27.44 -2.10
N ILE A 39 -12.26 -26.36 -2.85
CA ILE A 39 -12.49 -24.98 -2.39
C ILE A 39 -13.84 -24.50 -2.92
N ASP A 40 -14.57 -23.74 -2.11
CA ASP A 40 -15.83 -23.14 -2.52
C ASP A 40 -15.57 -22.16 -3.68
N PRO A 41 -16.27 -22.27 -4.82
CA PRO A 41 -16.11 -21.32 -5.93
C PRO A 41 -16.29 -19.86 -5.53
N ASP A 42 -17.10 -19.56 -4.50
CA ASP A 42 -17.30 -18.21 -4.01
C ASP A 42 -16.06 -17.64 -3.28
N ASP A 43 -15.13 -18.51 -2.85
CA ASP A 43 -13.85 -18.13 -2.23
C ASP A 43 -12.72 -17.93 -3.26
N ILE A 44 -12.98 -18.26 -4.53
CA ILE A 44 -12.02 -18.11 -5.62
C ILE A 44 -12.19 -16.73 -6.24
N VAL A 45 -11.15 -15.90 -6.15
CA VAL A 45 -11.18 -14.51 -6.61
C VAL A 45 -10.15 -14.32 -7.71
N ASP A 46 -10.54 -13.62 -8.79
CA ASP A 46 -9.60 -13.18 -9.81
C ASP A 46 -8.78 -12.00 -9.27
N ASP A 47 -7.45 -12.10 -9.34
CA ASP A 47 -6.53 -11.03 -8.94
C ASP A 47 -6.79 -9.71 -9.69
N ASP A 48 -7.31 -9.79 -10.93
CA ASP A 48 -7.71 -8.61 -11.72
C ASP A 48 -8.96 -7.89 -11.16
N GLU A 49 -9.65 -8.49 -10.18
CA GLU A 49 -10.83 -7.95 -9.50
C GLU A 49 -10.52 -7.30 -8.15
N ALA A 50 -9.30 -7.44 -7.62
CA ALA A 50 -8.84 -6.80 -6.38
C ALA A 50 -8.67 -5.27 -6.55
N LYS A 51 -9.81 -4.57 -6.64
CA LYS A 51 -9.88 -3.12 -6.87
C LYS A 51 -10.25 -2.41 -5.58
N ILE A 52 -9.53 -1.34 -5.28
CA ILE A 52 -9.85 -0.44 -4.17
C ILE A 52 -10.70 0.69 -4.70
N GLU A 53 -11.92 0.83 -4.18
CA GLU A 53 -12.77 1.95 -4.52
C GLU A 53 -12.23 3.26 -3.93
N VAL A 54 -12.05 4.27 -4.78
CA VAL A 54 -11.58 5.59 -4.37
C VAL A 54 -12.60 6.64 -4.79
N TRP A 55 -13.09 7.40 -3.81
CA TRP A 55 -13.92 8.58 -4.06
C TRP A 55 -13.21 9.52 -5.04
N SER A 56 -13.91 9.95 -6.08
CA SER A 56 -13.34 10.73 -7.20
C SER A 56 -12.58 11.98 -6.74
N VAL A 57 -13.05 12.65 -5.69
CA VAL A 57 -12.40 13.83 -5.08
C VAL A 57 -10.99 13.53 -4.55
N ASN A 58 -10.74 12.29 -4.12
CA ASN A 58 -9.46 11.86 -3.56
C ASN A 58 -8.53 11.25 -4.61
N TRP A 59 -8.99 11.09 -5.86
CA TRP A 59 -8.24 10.36 -6.88
C TRP A 59 -6.90 11.01 -7.20
N GLN A 60 -6.87 12.35 -7.31
CA GLN A 60 -5.64 13.09 -7.52
C GLN A 60 -4.63 12.88 -6.40
N SER A 61 -5.11 12.77 -5.15
CA SER A 61 -4.27 12.56 -3.97
C SER A 61 -3.66 11.15 -3.96
N VAL A 62 -4.45 10.14 -4.34
CA VAL A 62 -3.94 8.76 -4.52
C VAL A 62 -2.88 8.70 -5.61
N LEU A 63 -3.13 9.29 -6.78
CA LEU A 63 -2.15 9.34 -7.86
C LEU A 63 -0.87 10.09 -7.47
N ALA A 64 -0.99 11.18 -6.71
CA ALA A 64 0.17 11.92 -6.21
C ALA A 64 0.98 11.07 -5.22
N PHE A 65 0.32 10.36 -4.30
CA PHE A 65 0.99 9.45 -3.38
C PHE A 65 1.74 8.33 -4.12
N LEU A 66 1.09 7.67 -5.11
CA LEU A 66 1.73 6.62 -5.91
C LEU A 66 2.93 7.13 -6.69
N ARG A 67 2.91 8.39 -7.16
CA ARG A 67 4.07 9.02 -7.82
C ARG A 67 5.25 9.29 -6.89
N CYS A 68 5.06 9.23 -5.57
CA CYS A 68 6.12 9.34 -4.57
C CYS A 68 6.80 7.99 -4.26
N GLU A 69 6.45 6.91 -4.97
CA GLU A 69 6.95 5.55 -4.70
C GLU A 69 8.48 5.47 -4.61
N THR A 70 9.20 6.17 -5.49
CA THR A 70 10.68 6.12 -5.55
C THR A 70 11.36 7.05 -4.55
N GLN A 71 10.59 7.83 -3.79
CA GLN A 71 11.05 8.85 -2.85
C GLN A 71 10.94 8.37 -1.40
N TRP A 72 10.44 7.15 -1.17
CA TRP A 72 10.42 6.54 0.14
C TRP A 72 11.83 6.20 0.62
N ARG A 73 12.11 6.56 1.86
CA ARG A 73 13.35 6.25 2.54
C ARG A 73 13.17 4.99 3.37
N ALA A 74 14.14 4.09 3.26
CA ALA A 74 14.24 2.93 4.11
C ALA A 74 15.68 2.74 4.59
N VAL A 75 15.84 2.13 5.75
CA VAL A 75 17.14 1.71 6.27
C VAL A 75 17.11 0.21 6.59
N PRO A 76 18.17 -0.54 6.28
CA PRO A 76 18.28 -1.92 6.74
C PRO A 76 18.60 -1.92 8.23
N MET A 77 17.85 -2.72 9.00
CA MET A 77 18.14 -3.04 10.40
C MET A 77 18.38 -4.54 10.52
N ALA A 78 19.46 -4.91 11.23
CA ALA A 78 19.73 -6.31 11.56
C ALA A 78 18.70 -6.82 12.58
N VAL A 79 18.12 -7.99 12.32
CA VAL A 79 17.14 -8.65 13.19
C VAL A 79 17.49 -10.12 13.26
N GLY A 80 18.06 -10.56 14.39
CA GLY A 80 18.58 -11.92 14.54
C GLY A 80 19.67 -12.23 13.50
N GLU A 81 19.51 -13.34 12.79
CA GLU A 81 20.39 -13.76 11.68
C GLU A 81 20.03 -13.11 10.32
N GLY A 82 18.96 -12.31 10.27
CA GLY A 82 18.47 -11.65 9.05
C GLY A 82 18.57 -10.12 9.08
N SER A 83 18.00 -9.50 8.05
CA SER A 83 17.79 -8.05 8.01
C SER A 83 16.36 -7.72 7.59
N ARG A 84 15.81 -6.63 8.15
CA ARG A 84 14.53 -6.06 7.73
C ARG A 84 14.73 -4.62 7.26
N LEU A 85 13.93 -4.18 6.30
CA LEU A 85 13.84 -2.76 5.98
C LEU A 85 12.91 -2.07 6.98
N ILE A 86 13.37 -0.95 7.52
CA ILE A 86 12.57 0.00 8.29
C ILE A 86 12.26 1.17 7.37
N TRP A 87 10.97 1.40 7.12
CA TRP A 87 10.51 2.52 6.31
C TRP A 87 10.40 3.77 7.18
N LEU A 88 11.08 4.84 6.77
CA LEU A 88 11.14 6.11 7.52
C LEU A 88 10.09 7.12 7.05
N GLY A 89 9.56 6.95 5.84
CA GLY A 89 8.64 7.89 5.19
C GLY A 89 9.19 8.44 3.87
N ILE A 90 8.44 9.35 3.27
CA ILE A 90 8.72 10.02 2.01
C ILE A 90 9.74 11.15 2.25
N ASP A 91 10.78 11.18 1.41
CA ASP A 91 11.64 12.36 1.32
C ASP A 91 10.89 13.51 0.63
N TYR A 92 10.28 14.38 1.42
CA TYR A 92 9.50 15.50 0.92
C TYR A 92 10.29 16.50 0.06
N ALA A 93 11.62 16.61 0.26
CA ALA A 93 12.44 17.46 -0.59
C ALA A 93 12.49 16.91 -2.02
N SER A 94 12.71 15.59 -2.14
CA SER A 94 12.74 14.88 -3.43
C SER A 94 11.36 14.71 -4.05
N ALA A 95 10.31 14.56 -3.24
CA ALA A 95 8.92 14.40 -3.70
C ALA A 95 8.25 15.72 -4.10
N ARG A 96 8.85 16.88 -3.79
CA ARG A 96 8.29 18.21 -4.05
C ARG A 96 7.69 18.41 -5.44
N PRO A 97 8.32 17.97 -6.56
CA PRO A 97 7.74 18.13 -7.89
C PRO A 97 6.37 17.46 -8.07
N VAL A 98 6.04 16.45 -7.27
CA VAL A 98 4.77 15.70 -7.35
C VAL A 98 3.60 16.55 -6.85
N PHE A 99 3.79 17.28 -5.76
CA PHE A 99 2.73 18.08 -5.12
C PHE A 99 2.84 19.58 -5.35
N GLN A 100 3.95 20.08 -5.94
CA GLN A 100 4.12 21.50 -6.22
C GLN A 100 3.06 22.04 -7.19
N ARG A 101 2.42 23.17 -6.85
CA ARG A 101 1.40 23.81 -7.71
C ARG A 101 1.54 25.33 -7.70
N ARG A 102 1.01 25.98 -8.74
CA ARG A 102 0.93 27.46 -8.77
C ARG A 102 -0.01 28.01 -7.69
N ASN A 103 -1.10 27.29 -7.42
CA ASN A 103 -2.04 27.64 -6.37
C ASN A 103 -1.59 27.02 -5.04
N ARG A 104 -1.21 27.88 -4.08
CA ARG A 104 -0.75 27.46 -2.75
C ARG A 104 -1.78 26.66 -1.96
N LEU A 105 -3.07 27.00 -2.05
CA LEU A 105 -4.12 26.26 -1.35
C LEU A 105 -4.24 24.83 -1.88
N ALA A 106 -4.16 24.66 -3.20
CA ALA A 106 -4.18 23.35 -3.83
C ALA A 106 -2.93 22.53 -3.50
N GLU A 107 -1.75 23.17 -3.49
CA GLU A 107 -0.50 22.56 -3.05
C GLU A 107 -0.59 22.08 -1.60
N SER A 108 -1.02 22.95 -0.67
CA SER A 108 -1.14 22.60 0.75
C SER A 108 -2.13 21.47 1.00
N ARG A 109 -3.26 21.43 0.28
CA ARG A 109 -4.24 20.33 0.37
C ARG A 109 -3.64 19.01 -0.09
N LEU A 110 -3.01 19.00 -1.26
CA LEU A 110 -2.40 17.80 -1.82
C LEU A 110 -1.25 17.30 -0.94
N PHE A 111 -0.45 18.21 -0.38
CA PHE A 111 0.59 17.87 0.57
C PHE A 111 0.02 17.23 1.85
N ALA A 112 -1.01 17.83 2.44
CA ALA A 112 -1.67 17.28 3.62
C ALA A 112 -2.27 15.89 3.35
N ASP A 113 -2.86 15.68 2.17
CA ASP A 113 -3.38 14.38 1.75
C ASP A 113 -2.29 13.32 1.64
N ILE A 114 -1.12 13.67 1.08
CA ILE A 114 0.05 12.78 1.03
C ILE A 114 0.49 12.41 2.46
N GLN A 115 0.54 13.36 3.39
CA GLN A 115 0.89 13.08 4.79
C GLN A 115 -0.11 12.11 5.46
N VAL A 116 -1.40 12.24 5.15
CA VAL A 116 -2.43 11.32 5.65
C VAL A 116 -2.23 9.91 5.11
N MET A 117 -1.88 9.77 3.84
CA MET A 117 -1.61 8.48 3.20
C MET A 117 -0.28 7.86 3.69
N GLU A 118 0.78 8.66 3.79
CA GLU A 118 2.08 8.22 4.34
C GLU A 118 1.91 7.61 5.74
N ARG A 119 1.20 8.31 6.63
CA ARG A 119 0.94 7.80 7.97
C ARG A 119 0.20 6.46 7.94
N ALA A 120 -0.84 6.33 7.12
CA ALA A 120 -1.59 5.07 7.00
C ALA A 120 -0.71 3.93 6.46
N ALA A 121 0.21 4.22 5.54
CA ALA A 121 1.19 3.26 5.03
C ALA A 121 2.20 2.85 6.12
N LEU A 122 2.75 3.80 6.87
CA LEU A 122 3.68 3.53 7.98
C LEU A 122 3.03 2.72 9.11
N GLU A 123 1.77 3.02 9.45
CA GLU A 123 0.96 2.23 10.38
C GLU A 123 0.79 0.79 9.88
N ALA A 124 0.45 0.59 8.60
CA ALA A 124 0.31 -0.74 8.01
C ALA A 124 1.63 -1.53 7.98
N MET A 125 2.76 -0.85 7.79
CA MET A 125 4.08 -1.49 7.84
C MET A 125 4.50 -1.90 9.26
N GLY A 126 3.86 -1.33 10.29
CA GLY A 126 4.18 -1.52 11.70
C GLY A 126 5.26 -0.57 12.21
N GLU A 127 5.52 0.54 11.53
CA GLU A 127 6.56 1.52 11.90
C GLU A 127 6.04 2.66 12.77
N LEU A 128 4.71 2.79 12.89
CA LEU A 128 4.04 3.64 13.87
C LEU A 128 3.36 2.71 14.87
N ALA A 129 3.90 2.64 16.09
CA ALA A 129 3.24 2.00 17.22
C ALA A 129 2.19 2.97 17.81
N GLU A 130 1.03 2.45 18.23
CA GLU A 130 0.06 3.18 19.07
C GLU A 130 0.68 3.61 20.41
#